data_AF-A0A7C3BIF7-F1
#
_entry.id   AF-A0A7C3BIF7-F1
#
_cell.length_a   1.000
_cell.length_b   1.000
_cell.length_c   1.000
_cell.angle_alpha   90.00
_cell.angle_beta   90.00
_cell.angle_gamma   90.00
#
_symmetry.space_group_name_H-M   'P 1'
#
loop_
_entity.id
_entity.type
_entity.pdbx_description
1 polymer ?
#
loop_
_entity_poly.entity_id
_entity_poly.type
_entity_poly.pdbx_seq_one_letter_code
_entity_poly.pdbx_strand_id
1 'polypeptide(L)'
;MKATEELIALCHIDKDKHILDVGCASGKTACYIARKYGSQVVGIDLSSRMIVRANEQAKKEGVVELVKFQTADAQELPFEDNCF
;
A
#
# COMPACT_ATOMS: atom_id res chain seq x y z
N MET A 1 1.47 -15.71 2.27
CA MET A 1 0.17 -15.08 1.98
C MET A 1 -0.26 -15.52 0.58
N LYS A 2 -0.87 -16.70 0.42
CA LYS A 2 -1.06 -17.29 -0.91
C LYS A 2 -1.98 -16.44 -1.82
N ALA A 3 -3.14 -16.05 -1.31
CA ALA A 3 -4.10 -15.24 -2.07
C ALA A 3 -3.54 -13.86 -2.48
N THR A 4 -2.81 -13.19 -1.59
CA THR A 4 -2.19 -11.89 -1.91
C THR A 4 -1.14 -12.02 -3.02
N GLU A 5 -0.34 -13.09 -3.00
CA GLU A 5 0.69 -13.32 -4.02
C GLU A 5 0.08 -13.63 -5.38
N GLU A 6 -1.01 -14.41 -5.42
CA GLU A 6 -1.77 -14.70 -6.64
C GLU A 6 -2.37 -13.42 -7.23
N LEU A 7 -2.98 -12.56 -6.42
CA LEU A 7 -3.54 -11.28 -6.89
C LEU A 7 -2.44 -10.36 -7.45
N ILE A 8 -1.33 -10.20 -6.72
CA ILE A 8 -0.20 -9.36 -7.16
C ILE A 8 0.37 -9.85 -8.49
N ALA A 9 0.44 -11.17 -8.70
CA ALA A 9 0.94 -11.74 -9.95
C ALA A 9 0.06 -11.40 -11.16
N LEU A 10 -1.26 -11.28 -10.97
CA LEU A 10 -2.20 -10.89 -12.02
C LEU A 10 -2.10 -9.39 -12.39
N CYS A 11 -1.63 -8.56 -11.46
CA CYS A 11 -1.51 -7.11 -11.67
C CYS A 11 -0.23 -6.70 -12.42
N HIS A 12 0.67 -7.64 -12.75
CA HIS A 12 1.96 -7.35 -13.40
C HIS A 12 2.74 -6.22 -12.71
N ILE A 13 2.83 -6.29 -11.38
CA ILE A 13 3.51 -5.28 -10.56
C ILE A 13 5.03 -5.34 -10.77
N ASP A 14 5.63 -4.17 -11.00
CA ASP A 14 7.08 -3.95 -11.05
C ASP A 14 7.45 -2.61 -10.38
N LYS A 15 8.74 -2.28 -10.34
CA LYS A 15 9.28 -1.07 -9.70
C LYS A 15 8.78 0.25 -10.31
N ASP A 16 8.26 0.22 -11.53
CA ASP A 16 7.83 1.42 -12.26
C ASP A 16 6.33 1.69 -12.05
N LYS A 17 5.63 0.83 -11.31
CA LYS A 17 4.24 1.04 -10.89
C LYS A 17 4.12 1.89 -9.63
N HIS A 18 3.13 2.77 -9.64
CA HIS A 18 2.66 3.51 -8.49
C HIS A 18 1.30 2.93 -8.08
N ILE A 19 1.16 2.43 -6.87
CA ILE A 19 0.03 1.55 -6.49
C ILE A 19 -0.79 2.19 -5.39
N LEU A 20 -2.11 2.13 -5.52
CA LEU A 20 -3.06 2.46 -4.46
C LEU A 20 -3.59 1.16 -3.80
N ASP A 21 -3.31 0.98 -2.51
CA ASP A 21 -3.82 -0.11 -1.68
C ASP A 21 -5.04 0.41 -0.87
N VAL A 22 -6.25 0.17 -1.39
CA VAL A 22 -7.50 0.63 -0.79
C VAL A 22 -7.95 -0.32 0.32
N GLY A 23 -8.16 0.21 1.53
CA GLY A 23 -8.44 -0.62 2.71
C GLY A 23 -7.19 -1.37 3.18
N CYS A 24 -6.05 -0.66 3.24
CA CYS A 24 -4.73 -1.26 3.43
C CYS A 24 -4.54 -1.93 4.81
N ALA A 25 -5.48 -1.74 5.75
CA ALA A 25 -5.42 -2.28 7.09
C ALA A 25 -4.06 -1.99 7.74
N SER A 26 -3.33 -3.01 8.20
CA SER A 26 -2.02 -2.84 8.84
C SER A 26 -0.86 -2.74 7.84
N GLY A 27 -1.13 -2.46 6.57
CA GLY A 27 -0.13 -2.20 5.53
C GLY A 27 0.71 -3.40 5.08
N LYS A 28 0.30 -4.65 5.40
CA LYS A 28 1.11 -5.85 5.08
C LYS A 28 1.28 -6.06 3.58
N THR A 29 0.23 -5.83 2.80
CA THR A 29 0.26 -5.97 1.34
C THR A 29 1.14 -4.89 0.73
N ALA A 30 0.89 -3.62 1.04
CA ALA A 30 1.73 -2.50 0.61
C ALA A 30 3.23 -2.70 0.95
N CYS A 31 3.56 -3.07 2.18
CA CYS A 31 4.97 -3.30 2.56
C CYS A 31 5.57 -4.52 1.84
N TYR A 32 4.80 -5.59 1.65
CA TYR A 32 5.24 -6.75 0.87
C TYR A 32 5.56 -6.37 -0.58
N ILE A 33 4.68 -5.57 -1.22
CA ILE A 33 4.87 -5.11 -2.59
C ILE A 33 6.14 -4.25 -2.68
N ALA A 34 6.26 -3.24 -1.83
CA ALA A 34 7.42 -2.34 -1.81
C ALA A 34 8.74 -3.10 -1.61
N ARG A 35 8.81 -4.03 -0.64
CA ARG A 35 10.02 -4.82 -0.39
C ARG A 35 10.36 -5.75 -1.56
N LYS A 36 9.35 -6.41 -2.14
CA LYS A 36 9.58 -7.47 -3.14
C LYS A 36 9.85 -6.91 -4.53
N TYR A 37 9.15 -5.85 -4.92
CA TYR A 37 9.18 -5.32 -6.28
C TYR A 37 9.81 -3.93 -6.38
N GLY A 38 10.06 -3.24 -5.27
CA GLY A 38 10.60 -1.88 -5.26
C GLY A 38 9.60 -0.81 -5.70
N SER A 39 8.32 -1.16 -5.83
CA SER A 39 7.25 -0.25 -6.26
C SER A 39 6.90 0.76 -5.18
N GLN A 40 6.42 1.94 -5.62
CA GLN A 40 5.85 2.93 -4.72
C GLN A 40 4.39 2.57 -4.40
N VAL A 41 4.01 2.61 -3.12
CA VAL A 41 2.64 2.27 -2.70
C VAL A 41 2.08 3.34 -1.77
N VAL A 42 0.87 3.79 -2.07
CA VAL A 42 0.05 4.58 -1.15
C VAL A 42 -1.05 3.68 -0.61
N GLY A 43 -1.14 3.55 0.71
CA GLY A 43 -2.22 2.81 1.38
C GLY A 43 -3.20 3.75 2.06
N ILE A 44 -4.50 3.48 1.89
CA ILE A 44 -5.55 4.20 2.59
C ILE A 44 -6.43 3.27 3.43
N ASP A 45 -6.90 3.77 4.56
CA ASP A 45 -7.86 3.08 5.41
C ASP A 45 -8.66 4.11 6.20
N LEU A 46 -9.96 3.86 6.42
CA LEU A 46 -10.82 4.75 7.19
C LEU A 46 -10.39 4.83 8.67
N SER A 47 -9.70 3.80 9.17
CA SER A 47 -9.24 3.73 10.56
C SER A 47 -7.84 4.35 10.73
N SER A 48 -7.77 5.50 11.40
CA SER A 48 -6.49 6.11 11.81
C SER A 48 -5.60 5.17 12.64
N ARG A 49 -6.21 4.30 13.47
CA ARG A 49 -5.49 3.27 14.23
C ARG A 49 -4.78 2.27 13.31
N MET A 50 -5.39 1.92 12.17
CA MET A 50 -4.78 1.01 11.20
C MET A 50 -3.63 1.70 10.47
N ILE A 51 -3.76 2.99 10.14
CA ILE A 51 -2.68 3.79 9.56
C ILE A 51 -1.46 3.88 10.48
N VAL A 52 -1.65 4.05 11.80
CA VAL A 52 -0.53 4.00 12.76
C VAL A 52 0.19 2.65 12.68
N ARG A 53 -0.56 1.54 12.70
CA ARG A 53 0.00 0.18 12.60
C ARG A 53 0.70 -0.07 11.26
N ALA A 54 0.16 0.46 10.16
CA ALA A 54 0.75 0.35 8.84
C ALA A 54 2.10 1.09 8.76
N ASN A 55 2.18 2.29 9.34
CA ASN A 55 3.42 3.04 9.44
C ASN A 55 4.47 2.32 10.33
N GLU A 56 4.06 1.72 11.46
CA GLU A 56 4.93 0.89 12.29
C GLU A 56 5.43 -0.34 11.50
N GLN A 57 4.56 -0.97 10.72
CA GLN A 57 4.90 -2.12 9.88
C GLN A 57 5.92 -1.75 8.80
N ALA A 58 5.80 -0.58 8.16
CA ALA A 58 6.75 -0.09 7.18
C ALA A 58 8.13 0.21 7.79
N LYS A 59 8.16 0.81 8.98
CA LYS A 59 9.40 1.02 9.74
C LYS A 59 10.08 -0.30 10.06
N LYS A 60 9.30 -1.27 10.56
CA LYS A 60 9.79 -2.62 10.89
C LYS A 60 10.37 -3.34 9.68
N GLU A 61 9.78 -3.14 8.50
CA GLU A 61 10.22 -3.77 7.25
C GLU A 61 11.26 -2.96 6.47
N GLY A 62 11.61 -1.73 6.93
CA GLY A 62 12.63 -0.90 6.30
C GLY A 62 12.21 -0.30 4.94
N VAL A 63 10.91 -0.14 4.69
CA VAL A 63 10.36 0.30 3.38
C VAL A 63 9.71 1.68 3.42
N VAL A 64 9.98 2.48 4.45
CA VAL A 64 9.34 3.79 4.68
C VAL A 64 9.50 4.79 3.53
N GLU A 65 10.55 4.65 2.71
CA GLU A 65 10.77 5.51 1.54
C GLU A 65 9.90 5.15 0.34
N LEU A 66 9.36 3.92 0.31
CA LEU A 66 8.56 3.39 -0.79
C LEU A 66 7.07 3.35 -0.48
N VAL A 67 6.68 3.50 0.78
CA VAL A 67 5.27 3.40 1.20
C VAL A 67 4.81 4.63 1.96
N LYS A 68 3.60 5.09 1.67
CA LYS A 68 2.91 6.14 2.43
C LYS A 68 1.53 5.63 2.84
N PHE A 69 1.12 5.95 4.07
CA PHE A 69 -0.19 5.58 4.59
C PHE A 69 -0.93 6.80 5.08
N GLN A 70 -2.21 6.93 4.71
CA GLN A 70 -3.06 8.04 5.16
C GLN A 70 -4.49 7.58 5.42
N THR A 71 -5.17 8.27 6.34
CA THR A 71 -6.60 8.04 6.56
C THR A 71 -7.39 8.69 5.44
N ALA A 72 -8.24 7.92 4.76
CA ALA A 72 -9.14 8.43 3.73
C ALA A 72 -10.36 7.53 3.58
N ASP A 73 -11.46 8.12 3.09
CA ASP A 73 -12.63 7.37 2.63
C ASP A 73 -12.39 6.88 1.20
N ALA A 74 -12.63 5.60 0.94
CA ALA A 74 -12.50 5.03 -0.40
C ALA A 74 -13.54 5.57 -1.38
N GLN A 75 -14.66 6.12 -0.87
CA GLN A 75 -15.72 6.71 -1.69
C GLN A 75 -15.39 8.17 -2.10
N GLU A 76 -14.44 8.81 -1.42
CA GLU A 76 -14.03 10.20 -1.64
C GLU A 76 -12.50 10.30 -1.59
N LEU A 77 -11.84 9.74 -2.61
CA LEU A 77 -10.39 9.67 -2.67
C LEU A 77 -9.76 11.07 -2.82
N PRO A 78 -8.75 11.43 -2.01
CA PRO A 78 -8.05 12.72 -2.09
C PRO A 78 -6.91 12.67 -3.13
N PHE A 79 -7.17 12.08 -4.30
CA PHE A 79 -6.19 11.90 -5.36
C PHE A 79 -6.74 12.41 -6.69
N GLU A 80 -5.85 12.82 -7.59
CA GLU A 80 -6.23 13.20 -8.95
C GLU A 80 -6.54 11.97 -9.80
N ASP A 81 -7.32 12.17 -10.86
CA ASP A 81 -7.63 11.10 -11.81
C ASP A 81 -6.35 10.55 -12.46
N ASN A 82 -6.28 9.23 -12.65
CA ASN A 82 -5.20 8.53 -13.37
C ASN A 82 -3.78 8.72 -12.79
N CYS A 83 -3.64 8.92 -11.47
CA CYS A 83 -2.33 9.04 -10.84
C CYS A 83 -1.73 7.72 -10.27
N PHE A 84 -2.39 6.58 -10.50
CA PHE A 84 -1.96 5.22 -10.11
C PHE A 84 -2.14 4.23 -11.28
#